data_AF-A0A0P8XSS7-F1
#
_entry.id   AF-A0A0P8XSS7-F1
#
_cell.length_a   1.000
_cell.length_b   1.000
_cell.length_c   1.000
_cell.angle_alpha   90.00
_cell.angle_beta   90.00
_cell.angle_gamma   90.00
#
_symmetry.space_group_name_H-M   'P 1'
#
loop_
_entity.id
_entity.type
_entity.pdbx_description
1 polymer ?
#
loop_
_entity_poly.entity_id
_entity_poly.type
_entity_poly.pdbx_seq_one_letter_code
_entity_poly.pdbx_strand_id
1 'polypeptide(L)'
;MWTLGIIFMIAISISEVRLQTTCNKTVPSVQDPHCGHGSKCHFNGFNKWVTEFEACRRKELGLPDFIKIQRGLCPKGGKPPCPSVGEKNPGKKG
;
A
#
# COMPACT_ATOMS: atom_id res chain seq x y z
N MET A 1 36.62 20.44 -8.28
CA MET A 1 35.47 19.85 -9.01
C MET A 1 35.18 18.38 -8.63
N TRP A 2 35.85 17.78 -7.63
CA TRP A 2 35.65 16.36 -7.29
C TRP A 2 34.68 16.13 -6.11
N THR A 3 34.58 17.10 -5.21
CA THR A 3 33.70 17.06 -4.03
C THR A 3 32.21 16.95 -4.38
N LEU A 4 31.77 17.62 -5.44
CA LEU A 4 30.39 17.55 -5.91
C LEU A 4 30.02 16.14 -6.42
N GLY A 5 30.96 15.44 -7.07
CA GLY A 5 30.75 14.08 -7.55
C GLY A 5 30.59 13.07 -6.40
N ILE A 6 31.37 13.22 -5.33
CA ILE A 6 31.27 12.38 -4.13
C ILE A 6 29.93 12.61 -3.42
N ILE A 7 29.49 13.87 -3.29
CA ILE A 7 28.19 14.21 -2.69
C ILE A 7 27.04 13.61 -3.51
N PHE A 8 27.13 13.67 -4.84
CA PHE A 8 26.10 13.12 -5.72
C PHE A 8 26.01 11.58 -5.61
N MET A 9 27.15 10.89 -5.53
CA MET A 9 27.18 9.44 -5.31
C MET A 9 26.60 9.03 -3.95
N ILE A 10 26.90 9.77 -2.88
CA ILE A 10 26.33 9.51 -1.55
C ILE A 10 24.81 9.72 -1.57
N ALA A 11 24.31 10.75 -2.26
CA ALA A 11 22.88 11.01 -2.38
C ALA A 11 22.11 9.90 -3.13
N ILE A 12 22.72 9.33 -4.19
CA ILE A 12 22.14 8.20 -4.94
C ILE A 12 22.13 6.93 -4.07
N SER A 13 23.22 6.63 -3.36
CA SER A 13 23.32 5.42 -2.51
C SER A 13 22.30 5.40 -1.36
N ILE A 14 21.96 6.56 -0.78
CA ILE A 14 20.93 6.63 0.29
C ILE A 14 19.52 6.40 -0.29
N SER A 15 19.32 6.67 -1.58
CA SER A 15 18.01 6.59 -2.23
C SER A 15 17.60 5.14 -2.54
N GLU A 16 18.55 4.25 -2.83
CA GLU A 16 18.26 2.85 -3.20
C GLU A 16 17.88 1.97 -2.01
N VAL A 17 18.29 2.30 -0.78
CA VAL A 17 18.03 1.48 0.42
C VAL A 17 16.55 1.45 0.84
N ARG A 18 15.70 2.32 0.28
CA ARG A 18 14.29 2.44 0.71
C ARG A 18 13.28 1.60 -0.05
N LEU A 19 13.69 0.81 -1.04
CA LEU A 19 12.75 0.11 -1.94
C LEU A 19 12.54 -1.38 -1.65
N GLN A 20 12.96 -1.91 -0.49
CA GLN A 20 12.46 -3.21 -0.05
C GLN A 20 11.11 -3.00 0.66
N THR A 21 10.02 -3.34 -0.03
CA THR A 21 8.69 -3.41 0.60
C THR A 21 8.66 -4.56 1.60
N THR A 22 8.54 -4.20 2.87
CA THR A 22 8.30 -5.11 4.00
C THR A 22 6.92 -5.77 3.94
N CYS A 23 6.03 -5.25 3.11
CA CYS A 23 4.69 -5.79 2.89
C CYS A 23 4.63 -6.97 1.91
N ASN A 24 5.75 -7.63 1.57
CA ASN A 24 5.75 -8.82 0.72
C ASN A 24 5.21 -10.06 1.45
N LYS A 25 3.88 -10.21 1.48
CA LYS A 25 3.21 -11.43 1.93
C LYS A 25 2.37 -12.03 0.81
N THR A 26 2.58 -13.31 0.53
CA THR A 26 1.68 -14.10 -0.30
C THR A 26 0.32 -14.19 0.40
N VAL A 27 -0.73 -13.69 -0.24
CA VAL A 27 -2.10 -13.73 0.29
C VAL A 27 -2.86 -14.93 -0.29
N PRO A 28 -3.60 -15.69 0.52
CA PRO A 28 -4.40 -16.81 0.03
C PRO A 28 -5.57 -16.32 -0.83
N SER A 29 -5.92 -17.10 -1.86
CA SER A 29 -7.07 -16.82 -2.74
C SER A 29 -8.35 -17.44 -2.18
N VAL A 30 -8.77 -16.98 -0.99
CA VAL A 30 -10.01 -17.40 -0.33
C VAL A 30 -10.99 -16.23 -0.32
N GLN A 31 -12.24 -16.47 -0.69
CA GLN A 31 -13.29 -15.46 -0.67
C GLN A 31 -13.87 -15.36 0.75
N ASP A 32 -13.43 -14.36 1.50
CA ASP A 32 -13.95 -14.06 2.83
C ASP A 32 -13.89 -12.55 3.05
N PRO A 33 -14.78 -11.76 2.42
CA PRO A 33 -14.61 -10.32 2.27
C PRO A 33 -14.37 -9.60 3.58
N HIS A 34 -13.49 -8.59 3.56
CA HIS A 34 -13.22 -7.73 4.70
C HIS A 34 -13.18 -6.26 4.27
N CYS A 35 -13.65 -5.38 5.15
CA CYS A 35 -13.66 -3.94 4.96
C CYS A 35 -12.58 -3.26 5.81
N GLY A 36 -11.69 -2.52 5.16
CA GLY A 36 -10.78 -1.57 5.79
C GLY A 36 -11.45 -0.20 5.92
N HIS A 37 -11.76 0.23 7.14
CA HIS A 37 -12.33 1.55 7.43
C HIS A 37 -11.22 2.57 7.67
N GLY A 38 -10.96 3.44 6.70
CA GLY A 38 -10.09 4.59 6.87
C GLY A 38 -10.82 5.79 7.49
N SER A 39 -10.07 6.80 7.91
CA SER A 39 -10.63 8.08 8.38
C SER A 39 -11.43 8.80 7.29
N LYS A 40 -10.94 8.78 6.05
CA LYS A 40 -11.51 9.50 4.90
C LYS A 40 -12.02 8.59 3.76
N CYS A 41 -11.68 7.31 3.78
CA CYS A 41 -12.01 6.37 2.71
C CYS A 41 -12.26 4.96 3.27
N HIS A 42 -12.71 4.03 2.43
CA HIS A 42 -12.85 2.61 2.77
C HIS A 42 -12.20 1.71 1.71
N PHE A 43 -11.84 0.48 2.07
CA PHE A 43 -11.28 -0.51 1.16
C PHE A 43 -12.03 -1.84 1.28
N ASN A 44 -12.51 -2.38 0.17
CA ASN A 44 -13.12 -3.70 0.11
C ASN A 44 -12.07 -4.73 -0.30
N GLY A 45 -11.55 -5.48 0.66
CA GLY A 45 -10.64 -6.59 0.40
C GLY A 45 -11.40 -7.88 0.11
N PHE A 46 -10.84 -8.68 -0.79
CA PHE A 46 -11.34 -10.03 -1.08
C PHE A 46 -11.28 -10.95 0.15
N ASN A 47 -10.29 -10.72 1.01
CA ASN A 47 -10.20 -11.33 2.33
C ASN A 47 -9.43 -10.47 3.35
N LYS A 48 -9.32 -10.98 4.58
CA LYS A 48 -8.58 -10.36 5.68
C LYS A 48 -7.13 -10.06 5.28
N TRP A 49 -6.43 -11.04 4.70
CA TRP A 49 -5.02 -10.88 4.31
C TRP A 49 -4.81 -9.81 3.25
N VAL A 50 -5.70 -9.72 2.24
CA VAL A 50 -5.67 -8.64 1.25
C VAL A 50 -5.87 -7.28 1.90
N THR A 51 -6.76 -7.18 2.88
CA THR A 51 -7.03 -5.93 3.60
C THR A 51 -5.85 -5.51 4.49
N GLU A 52 -5.22 -6.46 5.17
CA GLU A 52 -4.01 -6.23 5.97
C GLU A 52 -2.79 -5.88 5.12
N PHE A 53 -2.64 -6.52 3.95
CA PHE A 53 -1.61 -6.20 2.99
C PHE A 53 -1.75 -4.76 2.48
N GLU A 54 -2.97 -4.34 2.13
CA GLU A 54 -3.25 -2.97 1.75
C GLU A 54 -2.93 -2.00 2.90
N ALA A 55 -3.35 -2.31 4.14
CA ALA A 55 -3.01 -1.50 5.32
C ALA A 55 -1.49 -1.33 5.48
N CYS A 56 -0.73 -2.41 5.30
CA CYS A 56 0.72 -2.40 5.32
C CYS A 56 1.28 -1.47 4.23
N ARG A 57 0.85 -1.62 2.98
CA ARG A 57 1.34 -0.77 1.87
C ARG A 57 1.01 0.70 2.06
N ARG A 58 -0.15 1.01 2.64
CA ARG A 58 -0.53 2.39 2.98
C ARG A 58 0.47 2.99 3.97
N LYS A 59 0.91 2.25 4.98
CA LYS A 59 1.95 2.70 5.93
C LYS A 59 3.27 2.96 5.23
N GLU A 60 3.73 2.05 4.36
CA GLU A 60 4.98 2.23 3.61
C GLU A 60 4.97 3.48 2.73
N LEU A 61 3.81 3.83 2.19
CA LEU A 61 3.62 5.02 1.34
C LEU A 61 3.28 6.29 2.13
N GLY A 62 3.25 6.25 3.46
CA GLY A 62 2.85 7.39 4.30
C GLY A 62 1.39 7.82 4.13
N LEU A 63 0.54 6.92 3.63
CA LEU A 63 -0.90 7.14 3.49
C LEU A 63 -1.62 6.86 4.81
N PRO A 64 -2.80 7.49 5.05
CA PRO A 64 -3.60 7.20 6.24
C PRO A 64 -3.99 5.72 6.32
N ASP A 65 -3.69 5.08 7.47
CA ASP A 65 -4.02 3.68 7.74
C ASP A 65 -5.54 3.47 7.93
N PHE A 66 -5.95 2.20 7.94
CA PHE A 66 -7.30 1.83 8.37
C PHE A 66 -7.41 1.90 9.89
N ILE A 67 -8.45 2.59 10.36
CA ILE A 67 -8.81 2.67 11.78
C ILE A 67 -9.33 1.31 12.27
N LYS A 68 -10.04 0.58 11.39
CA LYS A 68 -10.64 -0.72 11.71
C LYS A 68 -10.67 -1.61 10.48
N ILE A 69 -10.39 -2.89 10.67
CA ILE A 69 -10.67 -3.93 9.69
C ILE A 69 -11.82 -4.78 10.23
N GLN A 70 -12.88 -4.95 9.44
CA GLN A 70 -14.07 -5.70 9.84
C GLN A 70 -14.42 -6.73 8.77
N ARG A 71 -14.90 -7.91 9.19
CA ARG A 71 -15.41 -8.94 8.27
C ARG A 71 -16.67 -8.46 7.56
N GLY A 72 -16.79 -8.77 6.28
CA GLY A 72 -17.85 -8.32 5.38
C GLY A 72 -17.43 -7.17 4.48
N LEU A 73 -18.32 -6.81 3.54
CA LEU A 73 -18.13 -5.65 2.67
C LEU A 73 -18.36 -4.35 3.44
N CYS A 74 -17.74 -3.27 2.97
CA CYS A 74 -17.97 -1.94 3.50
C CYS A 74 -19.42 -1.48 3.27
N PRO A 75 -20.00 -0.74 4.22
CA PRO A 75 -21.37 -0.24 4.10
C PRO A 75 -21.52 0.69 2.89
N LYS A 76 -22.60 0.49 2.12
CA LYS A 76 -22.97 1.35 0.99
C LYS A 76 -23.46 2.71 1.50
N GLY A 77 -22.99 3.80 0.89
CA GLY A 77 -23.38 5.17 1.26
C GLY A 77 -22.48 5.83 2.32
N GLY A 78 -21.34 5.23 2.65
CA GLY A 78 -20.35 5.82 3.55
C GLY A 78 -19.30 6.67 2.83
N LYS A 79 -18.08 6.64 3.36
CA LYS A 79 -16.88 7.26 2.79
C LYS A 79 -16.62 6.74 1.37
N PRO A 80 -15.92 7.47 0.49
CA PRO A 80 -15.52 6.94 -0.81
C PRO A 80 -14.50 5.78 -0.70
N PRO A 81 -14.29 4.99 -1.76
CA PRO A 81 -13.22 4.00 -1.78
C PRO A 81 -11.84 4.68 -1.66
N CYS A 82 -10.88 3.98 -1.05
CA CYS A 82 -9.52 4.48 -0.92
C CYS A 82 -8.83 4.53 -2.30
N PRO A 83 -7.94 5.52 -2.51
CA PRO A 83 -7.17 5.58 -3.75
C PRO A 83 -6.36 4.30 -3.91
N SER A 84 -6.30 3.79 -5.13
CA SER A 84 -5.58 2.58 -5.47
C SER A 84 -4.10 2.76 -5.11
N VAL A 85 -3.63 1.96 -4.17
CA VAL A 85 -2.21 1.85 -3.85
C VAL A 85 -1.58 0.99 -4.95
N GLY A 86 -1.37 1.54 -6.14
CA GLY A 86 -0.66 0.81 -7.21
C GLY A 86 -1.12 0.94 -8.65
N GLU A 87 -1.58 2.10 -9.13
CA GLU A 87 -1.55 2.38 -10.57
C GLU A 87 -0.24 3.06 -11.03
N LYS A 88 0.89 2.56 -10.51
CA LYS A 88 2.18 2.62 -11.20
C LYS A 88 2.70 1.19 -11.27
N ASN A 89 2.18 0.42 -12.21
CA ASN A 89 2.75 -0.86 -12.63
C ASN A 89 3.89 -0.57 -13.62
N PRO A 90 5.18 -0.72 -13.27
CA PRO A 90 6.22 -0.92 -14.28
C PRO A 90 6.13 -2.38 -14.74
N GLY A 91 5.12 -2.74 -15.54
CA GLY A 91 4.96 -4.15 -15.94
C GLY A 91 3.69 -4.58 -16.65
N LYS A 92 2.80 -3.67 -17.08
CA LYS A 92 1.72 -4.05 -17.99
C LYS A 92 2.30 -4.16 -19.41
N LYS A 93 2.86 -5.32 -19.76
CA LYS A 93 3.13 -5.70 -21.14
C LYS A 93 1.79 -5.82 -21.87
N GLY A 94 1.60 -4.98 -22.89
CA GLY A 94 0.68 -5.27 -23.99
C GLY A 94 1.31 -6.30 -24.94
#